data_AF-A0A940BP06-F1
#
_entry.id   AF-A0A940BP06-F1
#
_cell.length_a   1.000
_cell.length_b   1.000
_cell.length_c   1.000
_cell.angle_alpha   90.00
_cell.angle_beta   90.00
_cell.angle_gamma   90.00
#
_symmetry.space_group_name_H-M   'P 1'
#
loop_
_entity.id
_entity.type
_entity.pdbx_description
1 polymer ?
#
loop_
_entity_poly.entity_id
_entity_poly.type
_entity_poly.pdbx_seq_one_letter_code
_entity_poly.pdbx_strand_id
1 'polypeptide(L)'
;MLYYTLKESISDIPYLTITDTSCTIIQGDKHTVINFADVESFEVARIRNQEFVTIHYKPDVENQKIENASIHGRILREMNKGLVNAQEIIATTGTSMETQELYNLLNDRLRRLHNIHH
;
A
#
# COMPACT_ATOMS: atom_id res chain seq x y z
N MET A 1 -4.68 9.38 19.43
CA MET A 1 -4.78 9.33 17.96
C MET A 1 -3.71 10.25 17.38
N LEU A 2 -2.70 9.67 16.72
CA LEU A 2 -1.65 10.44 16.05
C LEU A 2 -1.88 10.28 14.54
N TYR A 3 -2.48 11.29 13.91
CA TYR A 3 -2.76 11.31 12.47
C TYR A 3 -1.54 11.86 11.72
N TYR A 4 -0.95 11.06 10.85
CA TYR A 4 0.02 11.54 9.86
C TYR A 4 -0.71 11.79 8.56
N THR A 5 -1.11 13.04 8.35
CA THR A 5 -1.60 13.51 7.05
C THR A 5 -0.39 14.06 6.29
N LEU A 6 0.11 13.33 5.30
CA LEU A 6 1.10 13.86 4.37
C LEU A 6 0.35 14.79 3.42
N LYS A 7 0.40 16.10 3.69
CA LYS A 7 -0.34 17.12 2.96
C LYS A 7 0.61 17.91 2.05
N GLU A 8 0.46 17.76 0.74
CA GLU A 8 0.63 18.87 -0.20
C GLU A 8 -0.53 18.87 -1.20
N SER A 9 -1.54 19.68 -0.87
CA SER A 9 -2.66 20.05 -1.72
C SER A 9 -2.28 21.37 -2.39
N ILE A 10 -2.13 21.35 -3.72
CA ILE A 10 -2.26 22.45 -4.71
C ILE A 10 -1.92 21.94 -6.14
N SER A 11 -1.28 20.78 -6.28
CA SER A 11 -0.98 20.16 -7.58
C SER A 11 -1.49 18.71 -7.59
N ASP A 12 -1.71 18.09 -8.75
CA ASP A 12 -2.10 16.67 -8.96
C ASP A 12 -1.07 15.65 -8.42
N ILE A 13 -0.46 15.94 -7.28
CA ILE A 13 0.61 15.18 -6.67
C ILE A 13 -0.01 14.10 -5.78
N PRO A 14 0.39 12.83 -5.95
CA PRO A 14 -0.08 11.73 -5.12
C PRO A 14 0.20 12.00 -3.64
N TYR A 15 -0.80 11.77 -2.78
CA TYR A 15 -0.60 11.82 -1.33
C TYR A 15 -1.15 10.59 -0.62
N LEU A 16 -0.57 10.33 0.55
CA LEU A 16 -0.81 9.15 1.39
C LEU A 16 -1.36 9.61 2.73
N THR A 17 -2.48 9.03 3.16
CA THR A 17 -2.99 9.20 4.54
C THR A 17 -2.80 7.90 5.29
N ILE A 18 -2.06 7.91 6.39
CA ILE A 18 -1.81 6.71 7.20
C ILE A 18 -2.44 6.91 8.57
N THR A 19 -3.37 6.01 8.92
CA THR A 19 -4.05 5.97 10.21
C THR A 19 -3.53 4.79 11.05
N ASP A 20 -4.16 4.53 12.19
CA ASP A 20 -3.84 3.35 13.00
C ASP A 20 -4.35 2.04 12.37
N THR A 21 -5.34 2.10 11.46
CA THR A 21 -6.00 0.90 10.90
C THR A 21 -5.89 0.77 9.38
N SER A 22 -5.51 1.84 8.68
CA SER A 22 -5.48 1.86 7.22
C SER A 22 -4.46 2.84 6.64
N CYS A 23 -4.08 2.57 5.39
CA CYS A 23 -3.38 3.49 4.51
C CYS A 23 -4.27 3.81 3.30
N THR A 24 -4.49 5.09 3.03
CA THR A 24 -5.24 5.55 1.87
C THR A 24 -4.31 6.26 0.90
N ILE A 25 -4.29 5.81 -0.34
CA ILE A 25 -3.54 6.39 -1.45
C ILE A 25 -4.52 7.19 -2.31
N ILE A 26 -4.20 8.46 -2.55
CA ILE A 26 -5.02 9.34 -3.38
C ILE A 26 -4.18 9.81 -4.57
N GLN A 27 -4.65 9.51 -5.77
CA GLN A 27 -4.03 9.82 -7.06
C GLN A 27 -5.10 10.36 -8.01
N GLY A 28 -5.23 11.69 -8.10
CA GLY A 28 -6.29 12.32 -8.88
C GLY A 28 -7.69 11.91 -8.38
N ASP A 29 -8.48 11.29 -9.25
CA ASP A 29 -9.81 10.75 -8.97
C ASP A 29 -9.80 9.32 -8.39
N LYS A 30 -8.64 8.66 -8.37
CA LYS A 30 -8.48 7.30 -7.85
C LYS A 30 -8.11 7.32 -6.38
N HIS A 31 -8.89 6.58 -5.61
CA HIS A 31 -8.67 6.34 -4.19
C HIS A 31 -8.49 4.84 -3.96
N THR A 32 -7.35 4.45 -3.37
CA THR A 32 -7.11 3.07 -2.93
C THR A 32 -6.99 3.05 -1.43
N VAL A 33 -7.78 2.22 -0.77
CA VAL A 33 -7.73 2.03 0.69
C VAL A 33 -7.16 0.64 0.97
N ILE A 34 -6.14 0.61 1.82
CA ILE A 34 -5.46 -0.58 2.31
C ILE A 34 -5.79 -0.69 3.80
N ASN A 35 -6.59 -1.67 4.20
CA ASN A 35 -6.83 -1.92 5.63
C ASN A 35 -5.72 -2.82 6.17
N PHE A 36 -5.11 -2.45 7.30
CA PHE A 36 -4.04 -3.25 7.89
C PHE A 36 -4.53 -4.60 8.42
N ALA A 37 -5.81 -4.73 8.74
CA ALA A 37 -6.41 -6.01 9.10
C ALA A 37 -6.41 -7.03 7.95
N ASP A 38 -6.33 -6.56 6.71
CA ASP A 38 -6.35 -7.36 5.50
C ASP A 38 -4.94 -7.73 5.00
N VAL A 39 -3.92 -7.08 5.56
CA VAL A 39 -2.52 -7.22 5.17
C VAL A 39 -1.84 -8.28 6.04
N GLU A 40 -1.10 -9.17 5.40
CA GLU A 40 -0.22 -10.16 6.02
C GLU A 40 1.18 -9.59 6.24
N SER A 41 1.77 -8.96 5.21
CA SER A 41 3.09 -8.31 5.33
C SER A 41 3.27 -7.16 4.34
N PHE A 42 4.22 -6.29 4.66
CA PHE A 42 4.82 -5.34 3.73
C PHE A 42 6.28 -5.73 3.48
N GLU A 43 6.75 -5.56 2.26
CA GLU A 43 8.18 -5.76 1.91
C GLU A 43 8.69 -4.57 1.08
N VAL A 44 10.01 -4.43 0.97
CA VAL A 44 10.62 -3.49 0.02
C VAL A 44 11.12 -4.29 -1.18
N ALA A 45 10.63 -3.95 -2.36
CA ALA A 45 11.10 -4.52 -3.61
C ALA A 45 11.73 -3.44 -4.48
N ARG A 46 12.79 -3.81 -5.20
CA ARG A 46 13.45 -2.93 -6.16
C ARG A 46 13.15 -3.38 -7.58
N ILE A 47 12.51 -2.52 -8.36
CA ILE A 47 12.29 -2.74 -9.79
C ILE A 47 13.21 -1.77 -10.55
N ARG A 48 14.21 -2.32 -11.24
CA ARG A 48 15.27 -1.54 -11.91
C ARG A 48 16.00 -0.63 -10.91
N ASN A 49 15.83 0.69 -11.01
CA ASN A 49 16.50 1.70 -10.19
C ASN A 49 15.55 2.39 -9.19
N GLN A 50 14.38 1.80 -8.95
CA GLN A 50 13.36 2.39 -8.09
C GLN A 50 12.90 1.37 -7.05
N GLU A 51 12.72 1.84 -5.83
CA GLU A 51 12.22 1.04 -4.71
C GLU A 51 10.73 1.28 -4.53
N PHE A 52 10.04 0.22 -4.12
CA PHE A 52 8.61 0.18 -3.91
C PHE A 52 8.32 -0.55 -2.61
N VAL A 53 7.26 -0.15 -1.92
CA VAL A 53 6.70 -0.97 -0.84
C VAL A 53 5.69 -1.92 -1.46
N THR A 54 5.92 -3.21 -1.33
CA THR A 54 4.97 -4.25 -1.77
C THR A 54 4.00 -4.58 -0.65
N ILE A 55 2.78 -4.94 -1.03
CA ILE A 55 1.71 -5.34 -0.11
C ILE A 55 1.35 -6.79 -0.37
N HIS A 56 1.39 -7.58 0.70
CA HIS A 56 0.95 -8.96 0.72
C HIS A 56 -0.31 -9.02 1.60
N TYR A 57 -1.47 -9.11 0.96
CA TYR A 57 -2.77 -9.37 1.56
C TYR A 57 -2.95 -10.84 1.89
N LYS A 58 -3.81 -11.08 2.88
CA LYS A 58 -4.29 -12.43 3.23
C LYS A 58 -4.95 -13.11 2.01
N PRO A 59 -4.85 -14.45 1.88
CA PRO A 59 -5.35 -15.17 0.70
C PRO A 59 -6.85 -14.96 0.41
N ASP A 60 -7.68 -14.84 1.43
CA ASP A 60 -9.12 -14.59 1.30
C ASP A 60 -9.42 -13.19 0.75
N VAL A 61 -8.69 -12.18 1.23
CA VAL A 61 -8.79 -10.81 0.71
C VAL A 61 -8.29 -10.72 -0.72
N GLU A 62 -7.20 -11.42 -1.04
CA GLU A 62 -6.68 -11.47 -2.40
C GLU A 62 -7.72 -12.01 -3.38
N ASN A 63 -8.35 -13.14 -3.05
CA ASN A 63 -9.38 -13.76 -3.88
C ASN A 63 -10.55 -12.81 -4.13
N GLN A 64 -11.05 -12.16 -3.07
CA GLN A 64 -12.12 -11.17 -3.19
C GLN A 64 -11.72 -10.00 -4.10
N LYS A 65 -10.48 -9.50 -3.97
CA LYS A 65 -9.99 -8.41 -4.81
C LYS A 65 -9.83 -8.83 -6.28
N ILE A 66 -9.49 -10.09 -6.57
CA ILE A 66 -9.45 -10.63 -7.94
C ILE A 66 -10.86 -10.75 -8.52
N GLU A 67 -11.81 -11.28 -7.74
CA GLU A 67 -13.21 -11.41 -8.15
C GLU A 67 -13.83 -10.06 -8.51
N ASN A 68 -13.61 -9.07 -7.64
CA ASN A 68 -14.12 -7.70 -7.78
C ASN A 68 -13.35 -6.85 -8.81
N ALA A 69 -12.17 -7.28 -9.24
CA ALA A 69 -11.38 -6.54 -10.20
C ALA A 69 -11.99 -6.62 -11.61
N SER A 70 -12.00 -5.47 -12.30
CA SER A 70 -12.22 -5.43 -13.74
C SER A 70 -11.13 -6.23 -14.47
N ILE A 71 -11.37 -6.58 -15.75
CA ILE A 71 -10.40 -7.32 -16.58
C ILE A 71 -9.00 -6.66 -16.53
N HIS A 72 -8.95 -5.32 -16.61
CA HIS A 72 -7.71 -4.55 -16.49
C HIS A 72 -7.06 -4.66 -15.09
N GLY A 73 -7.87 -4.65 -14.03
CA GLY A 73 -7.38 -4.83 -12.66
C GLY A 73 -6.81 -6.23 -12.42
N ARG A 74 -7.38 -7.27 -13.04
CA ARG A 74 -6.85 -8.64 -12.97
C ARG A 74 -5.50 -8.74 -13.67
N ILE A 75 -5.36 -8.15 -14.86
CA ILE A 75 -4.09 -8.12 -15.61
C ILE A 75 -2.99 -7.41 -14.80
N LEU A 76 -3.30 -6.24 -14.21
CA LEU A 76 -2.33 -5.52 -13.38
C LEU A 76 -1.87 -6.32 -12.16
N ARG A 77 -2.77 -7.08 -11.52
CA ARG A 77 -2.43 -7.96 -10.39
C ARG A 77 -1.50 -9.10 -10.81
N GLU A 78 -1.79 -9.77 -11.92
CA GLU A 78 -0.91 -10.82 -12.46
C GLU A 78 0.47 -10.28 -12.87
N MET A 79 0.51 -9.06 -13.43
CA MET A 79 1.79 -8.39 -13.72
C MET A 79 2.59 -8.08 -12.46
N ASN A 80 1.95 -7.59 -11.40
CA ASN A 80 2.62 -7.31 -10.13
C ASN A 80 3.17 -8.60 -9.49
N LYS A 81 2.40 -9.69 -9.50
CA LYS A 81 2.88 -11.01 -9.06
C LYS A 81 4.10 -11.45 -9.85
N GLY A 82 4.07 -11.33 -11.18
CA GLY A 82 5.19 -11.73 -12.03
C GLY A 82 6.45 -10.88 -11.85
N LEU A 83 6.30 -9.60 -11.48
CA LEU A 83 7.43 -8.66 -11.37
C LEU A 83 8.07 -8.60 -9.99
N VAL A 84 7.25 -8.64 -8.93
CA VAL A 84 7.70 -8.42 -7.54
C VAL A 84 7.12 -9.41 -6.54
N ASN A 85 6.44 -10.46 -7.03
CA ASN A 85 5.75 -11.44 -6.19
C ASN A 85 4.79 -10.81 -5.16
N ALA A 86 4.16 -9.69 -5.53
CA ALA A 86 3.25 -8.95 -4.65
C ALA A 86 1.93 -8.63 -5.35
N GLN A 87 0.84 -8.49 -4.59
CA GLN A 87 -0.47 -8.22 -5.18
C GLN A 87 -0.66 -6.73 -5.50
N GLU A 88 -0.10 -5.84 -4.67
CA GLU A 88 -0.13 -4.38 -4.87
C GLU A 88 1.22 -3.76 -4.52
N ILE A 89 1.52 -2.60 -5.11
CA ILE A 89 2.75 -1.83 -4.88
C ILE A 89 2.40 -0.38 -4.55
N ILE A 90 3.17 0.21 -3.64
CA ILE A 90 3.15 1.63 -3.31
C ILE A 90 4.47 2.22 -3.78
N ALA A 91 4.39 3.16 -4.72
CA ALA A 91 5.53 4.00 -5.08
C ALA A 91 5.54 5.23 -4.19
N THR A 92 6.71 5.62 -3.67
CA THR A 92 6.90 6.90 -2.96
C THR A 92 7.36 8.02 -3.89
N THR A 93 7.46 7.75 -5.18
CA THR A 93 7.87 8.75 -6.18
C THR A 93 6.86 9.88 -6.25
N GLY A 94 7.36 11.11 -6.12
CA GLY A 94 6.51 12.31 -6.03
C GLY A 94 6.01 12.61 -4.62
N THR A 95 6.34 11.79 -3.62
CA THR A 95 6.12 12.11 -2.20
C THR A 95 7.41 12.62 -1.55
N SER A 96 7.31 13.36 -0.46
CA SER A 96 8.46 13.84 0.31
C SER A 96 9.12 12.77 1.19
N MET A 97 8.60 11.54 1.18
CA MET A 97 9.01 10.44 2.06
C MET A 97 9.85 9.40 1.30
N GLU A 98 10.92 8.92 1.92
CA GLU A 98 11.72 7.83 1.37
C GLU A 98 10.97 6.49 1.46
N THR A 99 11.21 5.58 0.51
CA THR A 99 10.54 4.26 0.47
C THR A 99 10.76 3.48 1.77
N GLN A 100 11.97 3.50 2.31
CA GLN A 100 12.31 2.80 3.54
C GLN A 100 11.60 3.40 4.76
N GLU A 101 11.43 4.73 4.80
CA GLU A 101 10.69 5.40 5.88
C GLU A 101 9.20 5.02 5.85
N LEU A 102 8.59 5.00 4.66
CA LEU A 102 7.23 4.53 4.48
C LEU A 102 7.08 3.06 4.91
N TYR A 103 7.99 2.20 4.47
CA TYR A 103 7.99 0.79 4.87
C TYR A 103 8.05 0.60 6.38
N ASN A 104 8.93 1.34 7.07
CA ASN A 104 9.05 1.27 8.53
C ASN A 104 7.75 1.72 9.20
N LEU A 105 7.17 2.82 8.73
CA LEU A 105 5.90 3.35 9.25
C LEU A 105 4.76 2.33 9.09
N LEU A 106 4.61 1.73 7.91
CA LEU A 106 3.55 0.76 7.63
C LEU A 106 3.71 -0.51 8.49
N ASN A 107 4.93 -1.02 8.63
CA ASN A 107 5.20 -2.18 9.49
C ASN A 107 4.96 -1.89 10.97
N ASP A 108 5.31 -0.69 11.44
CA ASP A 108 5.01 -0.29 12.81
C ASP A 108 3.51 -0.24 13.08
N ARG A 109 2.71 0.21 12.11
CA ARG A 109 1.23 0.16 12.23
C ARG A 109 0.71 -1.27 12.23
N LEU A 110 1.18 -2.11 11.33
CA LEU A 110 0.78 -3.52 11.25
C LEU A 110 1.11 -4.27 12.55
N ARG A 111 2.31 -4.08 13.11
CA ARG A 111 2.72 -4.68 14.38
C ARG A 111 1.86 -4.24 15.55
N ARG A 112 1.52 -2.95 15.62
CA ARG A 112 0.63 -2.44 16.67
C ARG A 112 -0.75 -3.09 16.60
N LEU A 113 -1.31 -3.27 15.40
CA LEU A 113 -2.57 -3.97 15.23
C LEU A 113 -2.48 -5.41 15.74
N HIS A 114 -1.44 -6.16 15.34
CA HIS A 114 -1.25 -7.54 15.80
C HIS A 114 -1.07 -7.66 17.32
N ASN A 115 -0.37 -6.72 17.95
CA ASN A 115 -0.16 -6.72 19.41
C ASN A 115 -1.42 -6.34 20.22
N ILE A 116 -2.44 -5.73 19.59
CA ILE A 116 -3.72 -5.40 20.25
C ILE A 116 -4.67 -6.61 20.28
N HIS A 117 -4.46 -7.60 19.42
CA HIS A 117 -5.29 -8.80 19.31
C HIS A 117 -4.75 -10.02 20.07
N HIS A 118 -3.72 -9.84 20.89
CA HIS A 118 -3.16 -10.82 21.83
C HIS A 118 -3.46 -10.43 23.28
#